data_AF-A0A1G2CW79-F1
#
_entry.id   AF-A0A1G2CW79-F1
#
_cell.length_a   1.000
_cell.length_b   1.000
_cell.length_c   1.000
_cell.angle_alpha   90.00
_cell.angle_beta   90.00
_cell.angle_gamma   90.00
#
_symmetry.space_group_name_H-M   'P 1'
#
loop_
_entity.id
_entity.type
_entity.pdbx_description
1 polymer ?
#
loop_
_entity_poly.entity_id
_entity_poly.type
_entity_poly.pdbx_seq_one_letter_code
_entity_poly.pdbx_strand_id
1 'polypeptide(L)'
;MKYLGIDFGTKRVGLAVAPDGGTMAFPLCVILNTHSLIEDIVAICQKEHIDAIVIGESLNFQNLPNPIMKKIGVFMGQLKTTTSLPIFLMNEVLSSREAMHLQGDNPQNDASAAAIILQSYLDKHFPKLQEEFSDDE
;
A
#
# COMPACT_ATOMS: atom_id res chain seq x y z
N MET A 1 -1.03 8.80 13.36
CA MET A 1 -0.02 8.50 12.33
C MET A 1 -0.67 8.54 10.96
N LYS A 2 -0.06 9.23 10.01
CA LYS A 2 -0.44 9.23 8.59
C LYS A 2 0.32 8.15 7.83
N TYR A 3 -0.38 7.34 7.05
CA TYR A 3 0.20 6.21 6.33
C TYR A 3 0.22 6.43 4.82
N LEU A 4 1.28 5.94 4.17
CA LEU A 4 1.36 5.78 2.71
C LEU A 4 1.26 4.29 2.36
N GLY A 5 0.28 3.93 1.55
CA GLY A 5 0.13 2.61 0.93
C GLY A 5 0.81 2.58 -0.43
N ILE A 6 1.52 1.49 -0.72
CA ILE A 6 2.22 1.28 -1.99
C ILE A 6 1.86 -0.08 -2.59
N ASP A 7 1.37 -0.05 -3.83
CA ASP A 7 1.29 -1.22 -4.70
C ASP A 7 2.48 -1.18 -5.69
N PHE A 8 3.45 -2.07 -5.49
CA PHE A 8 4.69 -2.08 -6.27
C PHE A 8 4.56 -2.94 -7.53
N GLY A 9 4.23 -2.30 -8.65
CA GLY A 9 4.28 -2.91 -9.98
C GLY A 9 5.61 -2.67 -10.70
N THR A 10 5.99 -3.55 -11.64
CA THR A 10 7.25 -3.43 -12.40
C THR A 10 7.26 -2.31 -13.43
N LYS A 11 6.11 -1.70 -13.73
CA LYS A 11 5.95 -0.60 -14.70
C LYS A 11 5.38 0.66 -14.05
N ARG A 12 4.37 0.48 -13.20
CA ARG A 12 3.64 1.54 -12.50
C ARG A 12 3.60 1.18 -11.02
N VAL A 13 3.59 2.19 -10.17
CA VAL A 13 3.48 2.06 -8.72
C VAL A 13 2.25 2.87 -8.28
N GLY A 14 1.28 2.17 -7.69
CA GLY A 14 0.11 2.78 -7.10
C GLY A 14 0.42 3.32 -5.71
N LEU A 15 -0.06 4.51 -5.41
CA LEU A 15 0.08 5.14 -4.10
C LEU A 15 -1.28 5.48 -3.52
N ALA A 16 -1.41 5.31 -2.20
CA ALA A 16 -2.60 5.65 -1.42
C ALA A 16 -2.21 6.27 -0.09
N VAL A 17 -3.10 7.03 0.51
CA VAL A 17 -2.88 7.69 1.81
C VAL A 17 -4.00 7.38 2.78
N ALA A 18 -3.66 7.29 4.06
CA ALA A 18 -4.62 7.33 5.16
C ALA A 18 -4.23 8.48 6.08
N PRO A 19 -5.08 9.52 6.23
CA PRO A 19 -4.79 10.69 7.05
C PRO A 19 -4.64 10.33 8.53
N ASP A 20 -4.05 11.24 9.32
CA ASP A 20 -3.89 11.05 10.76
C ASP A 20 -5.25 10.84 11.45
N GLY A 21 -5.32 9.85 12.36
CA GLY A 21 -6.56 9.39 13.00
C GLY A 21 -7.57 8.74 12.03
N GLY A 22 -7.24 8.62 10.75
CA GLY A 22 -8.09 8.05 9.73
C GLY A 22 -8.16 6.52 9.81
N THR A 23 -9.37 5.99 9.69
CA THR A 23 -9.64 4.54 9.57
C THR A 23 -9.80 4.10 8.11
N MET A 24 -9.66 5.04 7.17
CA MET A 24 -9.93 4.84 5.75
C MET A 24 -8.73 5.22 4.88
N ALA A 25 -8.44 4.38 3.89
CA ALA A 25 -7.42 4.61 2.88
C ALA A 25 -8.03 5.18 1.59
N PHE A 26 -7.31 6.10 0.94
CA PHE A 26 -7.74 6.75 -0.30
C PHE A 26 -6.66 6.66 -1.37
N PRO A 27 -7.00 6.38 -2.64
CA PRO A 27 -6.06 6.46 -3.76
C PRO A 27 -5.44 7.86 -3.85
N LEU A 28 -4.12 7.94 -3.97
CA LEU A 28 -3.39 9.20 -4.09
C LEU A 28 -3.04 9.48 -5.56
N CYS A 29 -2.18 8.63 -6.14
CA CYS A 29 -1.71 8.77 -7.52
C CYS A 29 -1.04 7.49 -8.02
N VAL A 30 -0.68 7.48 -9.29
CA VAL A 30 0.17 6.45 -9.89
C VAL A 30 1.41 7.11 -10.47
N ILE A 31 2.57 6.53 -10.17
CA ILE A 31 3.87 6.98 -10.69
C ILE A 31 4.55 5.85 -11.46
N LEU A 32 5.48 6.19 -12.35
CA LEU A 32 6.21 5.21 -13.14
C LEU A 32 7.33 4.58 -12.32
N ASN A 33 7.54 3.28 -12.50
CA ASN A 33 8.66 2.57 -11.87
C ASN A 33 9.94 2.80 -12.70
N THR A 34 10.55 3.97 -12.52
CA THR A 34 11.80 4.39 -13.15
C THR A 34 12.90 4.55 -12.10
N HIS A 35 14.07 5.05 -12.50
CA HIS A 35 15.17 5.35 -11.57
C HIS A 35 14.84 6.48 -10.57
N SER A 36 13.86 7.34 -10.86
CA SER A 36 13.44 8.43 -9.97
C SER A 36 12.47 8.00 -8.88
N LEU A 37 11.95 6.76 -8.93
CA LEU A 37 10.86 6.29 -8.08
C LEU A 37 11.08 6.56 -6.59
N ILE A 38 12.30 6.35 -6.08
CA ILE A 38 12.62 6.58 -4.67
C ILE A 38 12.53 8.07 -4.32
N GLU A 39 13.06 8.94 -5.18
CA GLU A 39 13.03 10.40 -4.97
C GLU A 39 11.60 10.93 -5.03
N ASP A 40 10.81 10.43 -5.99
CA ASP A 40 9.39 10.77 -6.14
C ASP A 40 8.60 10.39 -4.87
N ILE A 41 8.83 9.19 -4.32
CA ILE A 41 8.19 8.74 -3.08
C ILE A 41 8.65 9.57 -1.88
N VAL A 42 9.95 9.89 -1.76
CA VAL A 42 10.47 10.73 -0.67
C VAL A 42 9.81 12.11 -0.70
N ALA A 43 9.67 12.72 -1.88
CA ALA A 43 9.00 14.01 -2.03
C ALA A 43 7.52 13.94 -1.61
N ILE A 44 6.83 12.84 -1.96
CA ILE A 44 5.45 12.60 -1.51
C ILE A 44 5.40 12.43 0.01
N CYS A 45 6.29 11.66 0.61
CA CYS A 45 6.34 11.47 2.06
C CYS A 45 6.51 12.81 2.80
N GLN A 46 7.38 13.67 2.29
CA GLN A 46 7.61 15.00 2.86
C GLN A 46 6.40 15.93 2.69
N LYS A 47 5.85 16.00 1.48
CA LYS A 47 4.69 16.85 1.16
C LYS A 47 3.45 16.44 1.97
N GLU A 48 3.22 15.15 2.08
CA GLU A 48 2.04 14.61 2.74
C GLU A 48 2.24 14.46 4.25
N HIS A 49 3.45 14.64 4.80
CA HIS A 49 3.76 14.37 6.21
C HIS A 49 3.46 12.91 6.61
N ILE A 50 4.03 11.96 5.85
CA ILE A 50 3.85 10.52 6.09
C ILE A 50 4.70 10.07 7.29
N ASP A 51 4.09 9.31 8.20
CA ASP A 51 4.75 8.75 9.39
C ASP A 51 5.16 7.28 9.21
N ALA A 52 4.52 6.56 8.29
CA ALA A 52 4.76 5.14 8.05
C ALA A 52 4.37 4.72 6.64
N ILE A 53 5.07 3.71 6.11
CA ILE A 53 4.81 3.16 4.78
C ILE A 53 4.31 1.72 4.91
N VAL A 54 3.28 1.36 4.13
CA VAL A 54 2.74 0.01 4.01
C VAL A 54 2.90 -0.43 2.56
N ILE A 55 3.53 -1.57 2.32
CA ILE A 55 3.77 -2.10 0.97
C ILE A 55 3.07 -3.44 0.82
N GLY A 56 2.34 -3.59 -0.30
CA GLY A 56 1.70 -4.85 -0.68
C GLY A 56 2.74 -5.91 -1.04
N GLU A 57 2.56 -7.12 -0.51
CA GLU A 57 3.34 -8.28 -0.88
C GLU A 57 2.55 -9.14 -1.88
N SER A 58 2.81 -8.96 -3.17
CA SER A 58 2.22 -9.81 -4.21
C SER A 58 2.96 -11.15 -4.28
N LEU A 59 2.50 -12.11 -3.48
CA LEU A 59 3.00 -13.47 -3.52
C LEU A 59 2.55 -14.16 -4.80
N ASN A 60 3.47 -14.82 -5.50
CA ASN A 60 3.08 -15.79 -6.53
C ASN A 60 2.46 -17.00 -5.83
N PHE A 61 1.27 -17.43 -6.25
CA PHE A 61 0.49 -18.58 -5.74
C PHE A 61 1.23 -19.93 -5.64
N GLN A 62 2.49 -20.02 -6.07
CA GLN A 62 3.27 -21.24 -6.15
C GLN A 62 4.36 -21.36 -5.06
N ASN A 63 4.47 -20.42 -4.11
CA ASN A 63 5.51 -20.44 -3.07
C ASN A 63 6.96 -20.56 -3.61
N LEU A 64 7.15 -20.20 -4.89
CA LEU A 64 8.44 -20.17 -5.56
C LEU A 64 9.12 -18.80 -5.39
N PRO A 65 10.46 -18.71 -5.46
CA PRO A 65 11.18 -17.44 -5.39
C PRO A 65 10.69 -16.49 -6.48
N ASN A 66 9.89 -15.50 -6.11
CA ASN A 66 9.40 -14.51 -7.06
C ASN A 66 10.50 -13.45 -7.27
N PRO A 67 10.99 -13.21 -8.51
CA PRO A 67 11.91 -12.12 -8.79
C PRO A 67 11.41 -10.76 -8.29
N ILE A 68 10.09 -10.57 -8.20
CA ILE A 68 9.44 -9.38 -7.63
C ILE A 68 9.76 -9.24 -6.14
N MET A 69 9.82 -10.33 -5.35
CA MET A 69 10.14 -10.26 -3.92
C MET A 69 11.56 -9.76 -3.66
N LYS A 70 12.53 -10.15 -4.51
CA LYS A 70 13.88 -9.58 -4.45
C LYS A 70 13.87 -8.08 -4.75
N LYS A 71 13.07 -7.64 -5.74
CA LYS A 71 12.92 -6.23 -6.09
C LYS A 71 12.26 -5.43 -4.97
N ILE A 72 11.20 -5.96 -4.35
CA ILE A 72 10.53 -5.36 -3.18
C ILE A 72 11.53 -5.23 -2.02
N GLY A 73 12.33 -6.26 -1.74
CA GLY A 73 13.35 -6.19 -0.69
C GLY A 73 14.39 -5.09 -0.92
N VAL A 74 14.89 -4.95 -2.16
CA VAL A 74 15.82 -3.86 -2.52
C VAL A 74 15.13 -2.50 -2.40
N PHE A 75 13.92 -2.37 -2.94
CA PHE A 75 13.11 -1.16 -2.88
C PHE A 75 12.82 -0.71 -1.44
N MET A 76 12.45 -1.64 -0.56
CA MET A 76 12.28 -1.41 0.88
C MET A 76 13.58 -0.94 1.53
N GLY A 77 14.71 -1.58 1.22
CA GLY A 77 16.01 -1.18 1.76
C GLY A 77 16.39 0.25 1.36
N GLN A 78 16.12 0.64 0.12
CA GLN A 78 16.33 2.00 -0.37
C GLN A 78 15.41 2.99 0.34
N LEU A 79 14.09 2.73 0.37
CA LEU A 79 13.12 3.60 1.05
C LEU A 79 13.43 3.77 2.53
N LYS A 80 13.78 2.68 3.23
CA LYS A 80 14.12 2.74 4.66
C LYS A 80 15.35 3.60 4.90
N THR A 81 16.36 3.49 4.04
CA THR A 81 17.58 4.29 4.13
C THR A 81 17.32 5.78 3.83
N THR A 82 16.48 6.10 2.83
CA THR A 82 16.26 7.49 2.41
C THR A 82 15.23 8.23 3.27
N THR A 83 14.18 7.56 3.73
CA THR A 83 13.09 8.19 4.49
C THR A 83 13.27 8.10 5.99
N SER A 84 14.00 7.09 6.49
CA SER A 84 14.04 6.69 7.91
C SER A 84 12.66 6.33 8.50
N LEU A 85 11.64 6.15 7.67
CA LEU A 85 10.29 5.81 8.12
C LEU A 85 10.16 4.30 8.39
N PRO A 86 9.32 3.89 9.34
CA PRO A 86 8.93 2.50 9.49
C PRO A 86 8.21 2.02 8.22
N ILE A 87 8.56 0.80 7.78
CA ILE A 87 7.96 0.14 6.61
C ILE A 87 7.37 -1.18 7.06
N PHE A 88 6.10 -1.39 6.74
CA PHE A 88 5.33 -2.59 7.02
C PHE A 88 4.96 -3.31 5.72
N LEU A 89 4.90 -4.64 5.76
CA LEU A 89 4.42 -5.46 4.66
C LEU A 89 3.00 -5.94 4.95
N MET A 90 2.14 -5.91 3.93
CA MET A 90 0.79 -6.46 3.99
C MET A 90 0.63 -7.54 2.91
N ASN A 91 0.35 -8.77 3.36
CA ASN A 91 0.21 -9.92 2.47
C ASN A 91 -1.11 -9.86 1.70
N GLU A 92 -1.04 -9.87 0.37
CA GLU A 92 -2.16 -9.79 -0.57
C GLU A 92 -2.80 -11.16 -0.79
N VAL A 93 -3.57 -11.68 0.18
CA VAL A 93 -4.15 -13.02 0.00
C VAL A 93 -5.35 -13.03 -0.97
N LEU A 94 -6.01 -11.91 -1.29
CA LEU A 94 -7.30 -11.97 -2.00
C LEU A 94 -7.69 -10.83 -2.96
N SER A 95 -7.06 -9.66 -2.99
CA SER A 95 -7.66 -8.50 -3.66
C SER A 95 -7.27 -8.27 -5.13
N SER A 96 -6.13 -8.78 -5.60
CA SER A 96 -5.56 -8.34 -6.89
C SER A 96 -6.19 -8.97 -8.13
N ARG A 97 -6.78 -10.18 -8.04
CA ARG A 97 -7.36 -10.87 -9.22
C ARG A 97 -8.86 -10.65 -9.40
N GLU A 98 -9.66 -10.64 -8.33
CA GLU A 98 -11.11 -10.51 -8.45
C GLU A 98 -11.55 -9.07 -8.78
N ALA A 99 -10.89 -8.05 -8.24
CA ALA A 99 -11.23 -6.65 -8.53
C ALA A 99 -10.72 -6.18 -9.90
N MET A 100 -9.53 -6.62 -10.31
CA MET A 100 -8.90 -6.18 -11.56
C MET A 100 -9.57 -6.77 -12.82
N HIS A 101 -10.22 -7.93 -12.72
CA HIS A 101 -10.95 -8.54 -13.85
C HIS A 101 -12.25 -7.79 -14.23
N LEU A 102 -12.78 -6.93 -13.36
CA LEU A 102 -14.05 -6.24 -13.60
C LEU A 102 -13.92 -4.87 -14.28
N GLN A 103 -12.75 -4.22 -14.26
CA GLN A 103 -12.60 -2.82 -14.70
C GLN A 103 -11.68 -2.57 -15.91
N GLY A 104 -11.01 -3.59 -16.45
CA GLY A 104 -10.07 -3.44 -17.57
C GLY A 104 -8.75 -2.76 -17.17
N ASP A 105 -7.80 -2.59 -18.09
CA ASP A 105 -6.47 -2.01 -17.80
C ASP A 105 -6.53 -0.47 -17.76
N ASN A 106 -6.96 0.09 -16.62
CA ASN A 106 -6.99 1.53 -16.38
C ASN A 106 -5.85 1.93 -15.42
N PRO A 107 -5.03 2.96 -15.75
CA PRO A 107 -4.03 3.49 -14.83
C PRO A 107 -4.55 3.83 -13.42
N GLN A 108 -5.83 4.20 -13.28
CA GLN A 108 -6.44 4.48 -11.97
C GLN A 108 -6.50 3.24 -11.05
N ASN A 109 -6.39 2.03 -11.61
CA ASN A 109 -6.51 0.78 -10.87
C ASN A 109 -5.35 0.55 -9.91
N ASP A 110 -4.12 0.97 -10.25
CA ASP A 110 -2.97 0.71 -9.36
C ASP A 110 -3.08 1.54 -8.08
N ALA A 111 -3.49 2.81 -8.16
CA ALA A 111 -3.74 3.63 -6.95
C ALA A 111 -4.90 3.07 -6.11
N SER A 112 -5.89 2.46 -6.76
CA SER A 112 -7.00 1.79 -6.08
C SER A 112 -6.54 0.52 -5.38
N ALA A 113 -5.65 -0.26 -6.00
CA ALA A 113 -5.02 -1.43 -5.39
C ALA A 113 -4.19 -1.03 -4.16
N ALA A 114 -3.39 0.04 -4.25
CA ALA A 114 -2.66 0.58 -3.12
C ALA A 114 -3.58 0.99 -1.95
N ALA A 115 -4.76 1.54 -2.24
CA ALA A 115 -5.74 1.88 -1.22
C ALA A 115 -6.32 0.63 -0.55
N ILE A 116 -6.60 -0.44 -1.30
CA ILE A 116 -7.08 -1.71 -0.75
C ILE A 116 -6.02 -2.35 0.16
N ILE A 117 -4.75 -2.34 -0.27
CA ILE A 117 -3.62 -2.83 0.54
C ILE A 117 -3.55 -2.07 1.86
N LEU A 118 -3.58 -0.73 1.79
CA LEU A 118 -3.51 0.12 2.98
C LEU A 118 -4.72 -0.08 3.88
N GLN A 119 -5.93 -0.17 3.32
CA GLN A 119 -7.15 -0.43 4.08
C GLN A 119 -7.05 -1.76 4.83
N SER A 120 -6.56 -2.81 4.16
CA SER A 120 -6.42 -4.13 4.77
C SER A 120 -5.45 -4.10 5.95
N TYR A 121 -4.37 -3.32 5.84
CA TYR A 121 -3.45 -3.10 6.97
C TYR A 121 -4.13 -2.35 8.11
N LEU A 122 -4.86 -1.27 7.82
CA LEU A 122 -5.58 -0.50 8.84
C LEU A 122 -6.62 -1.33 9.57
N ASP A 123 -7.46 -2.07 8.85
CA ASP A 123 -8.52 -2.90 9.44
C ASP A 123 -7.95 -4.00 10.35
N LYS A 124 -6.79 -4.56 9.99
CA LYS A 124 -6.11 -5.59 10.76
C LYS A 124 -5.47 -5.06 12.05
N HIS A 125 -4.95 -3.84 12.02
CA HIS A 125 -4.16 -3.27 13.12
C HIS A 125 -4.94 -2.27 13.99
N PHE A 126 -6.01 -1.70 13.44
CA PHE A 126 -6.90 -0.74 14.09
C PHE A 126 -8.35 -1.19 13.85
N PRO A 127 -8.76 -2.36 14.39
CA PRO A 127 -10.13 -2.80 14.27
C PRO A 127 -11.04 -1.70 14.79
N LYS A 128 -12.08 -1.37 14.02
CA LYS A 128 -13.12 -0.43 14.46
C LYS A 128 -13.60 -0.96 15.81
N LEU A 129 -13.45 -0.15 16.86
CA LEU A 129 -14.08 -0.43 18.15
C LEU A 129 -15.54 -0.75 17.83
N GLN A 130 -15.96 -1.98 18.13
CA GLN A 130 -17.32 -2.42 17.90
C GLN A 130 -18.23 -1.38 18.56
N GLU A 131 -19.21 -0.88 17.80
CA GLU A 131 -20.38 -0.29 18.42
C GLU A 131 -21.00 -1.42 19.25
N GLU A 132 -20.69 -1.44 20.56
CA GLU A 132 -21.50 -2.14 21.55
C GLU A 132 -22.86 -1.45 21.56
N PHE A 133 -23.73 -1.83 20.62
CA PHE A 133 -25.15 -1.76 20.87
C PHE A 133 -25.46 -2.88 21.85
N SER A 134 -25.47 -2.51 23.12
CA SER A 134 -26.23 -3.21 24.15
C SER A 134 -27.69 -3.24 23.70
N ASP A 135 -28.11 -4.35 23.10
CA ASP A 135 -29.52 -4.73 23.07
C ASP A 135 -29.87 -5.20 24.50
N ASP A 136 -30.04 -4.24 25.40
CA ASP A 136 -30.84 -4.41 26.60
C ASP A 136 -32.32 -4.34 26.17
N GLU A 137 -32.92 -5.51 25.88
CA GLU A 137 -34.38 -5.75 26.02
C GLU A 137 -34.65 -7.17 26.54
#